data_AF-A0A502XVW8-F1
#
_entry.id   AF-A0A502XVW8-F1
#
_cell.length_a   1.000
_cell.length_b   1.000
_cell.length_c   1.000
_cell.angle_alpha   90.00
_cell.angle_beta   90.00
_cell.angle_gamma   90.00
#
_symmetry.space_group_name_H-M   'P 1'
#
loop_
_entity.id
_entity.type
_entity.pdbx_description
1 polymer ?
#
loop_
_entity_poly.entity_id
_entity_poly.type
_entity_poly.pdbx_seq_one_letter_code
_entity_poly.pdbx_strand_id
1 'polypeptide(L)'
;MPRGDKSKYTGKQERKADHIAEGYEKRGVSEKEAERRAWATVNKDDAGGKEEGGSGRGKHTGNPAAHKGGRMGGKASGERSAADRSASARKAAATRKRNESHAHH
;
A
#
# COMPACT_ATOMS: atom_id res chain seq x y z
N MET A 1 14.88 4.69 -11.60
CA MET A 1 15.01 4.98 -10.15
C MET A 1 15.37 6.45 -9.98
N PRO A 2 15.10 7.09 -8.82
CA PRO A 2 15.79 8.35 -8.51
C PRO A 2 17.28 8.06 -8.66
N ARG A 3 17.97 8.82 -9.52
CA ARG A 3 19.40 8.63 -9.78
C ARG A 3 20.25 9.24 -8.65
N GLY A 4 19.76 9.20 -7.42
CA GLY A 4 20.30 9.96 -6.30
C GLY A 4 20.04 9.28 -4.97
N ASP A 5 20.68 9.83 -3.94
CA ASP A 5 20.64 9.34 -2.57
C ASP A 5 19.20 9.31 -2.02
N LYS A 6 18.82 8.17 -1.44
CA LYS A 6 17.53 7.97 -0.79
C LYS A 6 17.42 8.71 0.55
N SER A 7 18.50 9.30 1.06
CA SER A 7 18.52 10.12 2.28
C SER A 7 17.50 11.27 2.30
N LYS A 8 16.97 11.66 1.13
CA LYS A 8 15.92 12.68 0.97
C LYS A 8 14.50 12.14 1.15
N TYR A 9 14.34 10.85 1.37
CA TYR A 9 13.06 10.20 1.60
C TYR A 9 12.88 9.85 3.07
N THR A 10 11.63 9.94 3.53
CA THR A 10 11.29 9.58 4.92
C THR A 10 11.26 8.07 5.07
N GLY A 11 11.51 7.55 6.27
CA GLY A 11 11.32 6.12 6.55
C GLY A 11 9.87 5.63 6.30
N LYS A 12 8.88 6.53 6.31
CA LYS A 12 7.49 6.20 5.91
C LYS A 12 7.37 5.97 4.41
N GLN A 13 8.12 6.70 3.59
CA GLN A 13 8.16 6.52 2.14
C GLN A 13 8.87 5.21 1.78
N GLU A 14 9.96 4.88 2.47
CA GLU A 14 10.67 3.61 2.32
C GLU A 14 9.75 2.42 2.62
N ARG A 15 9.13 2.37 3.81
CA ARG A 15 8.19 1.29 4.15
C ARG A 15 7.02 1.16 3.17
N LYS A 16 6.53 2.29 2.64
CA LYS A 16 5.49 2.29 1.61
C LYS A 16 6.01 1.68 0.31
N ALA A 17 7.22 2.03 -0.11
CA ALA A 17 7.84 1.45 -1.30
C ALA A 17 8.07 -0.06 -1.12
N ASP A 18 8.64 -0.49 0.00
CA ASP A 18 8.92 -1.89 0.29
C ASP A 18 7.64 -2.74 0.23
N HIS A 19 6.56 -2.28 0.87
CA HIS A 19 5.29 -2.99 0.81
C HIS A 19 4.73 -3.10 -0.63
N ILE A 20 4.88 -2.06 -1.44
CA ILE A 20 4.45 -2.10 -2.84
C ILE A 20 5.34 -3.07 -3.66
N ALA A 21 6.65 -3.06 -3.41
CA ALA A 21 7.63 -3.92 -4.08
C ALA A 21 7.35 -5.39 -3.78
N GLU A 22 7.16 -5.76 -2.51
CA GLU A 22 6.75 -7.12 -2.12
C GLU A 22 5.50 -7.57 -2.88
N GLY A 23 4.54 -6.68 -3.07
CA GLY A 23 3.33 -6.98 -3.82
C GLY A 23 3.60 -7.29 -5.29
N TYR A 24 4.60 -6.65 -5.91
CA TYR A 24 5.03 -6.96 -7.28
C TYR A 24 5.86 -8.24 -7.36
N GLU A 25 6.74 -8.48 -6.39
CA GLU A 25 7.53 -9.72 -6.29
C GLU A 25 6.64 -10.95 -6.11
N LYS A 26 5.63 -10.87 -5.24
CA LYS A 26 4.59 -11.91 -5.08
C LYS A 26 3.83 -12.18 -6.39
N ARG A 27 3.83 -11.23 -7.34
CA ARG A 27 3.27 -11.36 -8.69
C ARG A 27 4.29 -11.81 -9.75
N GLY A 28 5.50 -12.19 -9.34
CA GLY A 28 6.56 -12.71 -10.20
C GLY A 28 7.44 -11.65 -10.86
N VAL A 29 7.35 -10.38 -10.45
CA VAL A 29 8.22 -9.31 -10.94
C VAL A 29 9.58 -9.42 -10.23
N SER A 30 10.69 -9.24 -10.96
CA SER A 30 12.01 -9.24 -10.33
C SER A 30 12.16 -8.10 -9.33
N GLU A 31 12.92 -8.33 -8.25
CA GLU A 31 13.13 -7.36 -7.15
C GLU A 31 13.47 -5.96 -7.66
N LYS A 32 14.46 -5.84 -8.56
CA LYS A 32 14.88 -4.56 -9.14
C LYS A 32 13.77 -3.85 -9.93
N GLU A 33 12.87 -4.59 -10.58
CA GLU A 33 11.72 -4.03 -11.29
C GLU A 33 10.60 -3.66 -10.31
N ALA A 34 10.36 -4.51 -9.30
CA ALA A 34 9.38 -4.29 -8.26
C ALA A 34 9.70 -3.04 -7.46
N GLU A 35 10.94 -2.90 -6.98
CA GLU A 35 11.45 -1.72 -6.29
C GLU A 35 11.28 -0.47 -7.16
N ARG A 36 11.62 -0.55 -8.45
CA ARG A 36 11.49 0.60 -9.36
C ARG A 36 10.04 1.07 -9.48
N ARG A 37 9.10 0.14 -9.65
CA ARG A 37 7.66 0.43 -9.74
C ARG A 37 7.12 0.97 -8.42
N ALA A 38 7.61 0.44 -7.30
CA ALA A 38 7.25 0.90 -5.98
C ALA A 38 7.64 2.36 -5.76
N TRP A 39 8.91 2.71 -5.95
CA TRP A 39 9.38 4.09 -5.80
C TRP A 39 8.72 5.07 -6.78
N ALA A 40 8.41 4.63 -8.00
CA ALA A 40 7.64 5.45 -8.94
C ALA A 40 6.22 5.73 -8.42
N THR A 41 5.59 4.75 -7.76
CA THR A 41 4.27 4.91 -7.15
C THR A 41 4.32 5.87 -5.96
N VAL A 42 5.32 5.72 -5.08
CA VAL A 42 5.55 6.63 -3.94
C VAL A 42 5.80 8.06 -4.44
N ASN A 43 6.63 8.24 -5.45
CA ASN A 43 6.91 9.56 -6.03
C ASN A 43 5.69 10.21 -6.68
N LYS A 44 4.82 9.41 -7.28
CA LYS A 44 3.55 9.91 -7.83
C LYS A 44 2.63 10.42 -6.72
N ASP A 45 2.64 9.76 -5.56
CA ASP A 45 1.84 10.17 -4.40
C ASP A 45 2.49 11.27 -3.59
N ASP A 46 3.80 11.38 -3.51
CA ASP A 46 4.48 12.28 -2.57
C ASP A 46 5.25 13.42 -3.27
N ALA A 47 5.26 13.44 -4.62
CA ALA A 47 6.01 14.35 -5.48
C ALA A 47 7.54 14.36 -5.25
N GLY A 48 8.07 13.29 -4.65
CA GLY A 48 9.48 13.10 -4.36
C GLY A 48 9.76 12.90 -2.86
N GLY A 49 11.03 13.03 -2.49
CA GLY A 49 11.46 12.88 -1.10
C GLY A 49 10.93 13.99 -0.20
N LYS A 50 10.47 13.63 1.00
CA LYS A 50 9.89 14.57 1.98
C LYS A 50 10.87 15.07 3.03
N GLU A 51 12.07 14.48 3.10
CA GLU A 51 13.16 14.96 3.96
C GLU A 51 13.83 16.21 3.39
N GLU A 52 14.87 16.70 4.08
CA GLU A 52 15.44 18.02 3.84
C GLU A 52 16.21 18.11 2.55
N GLY A 53 15.83 19.06 1.70
CA GLY A 53 16.32 19.14 0.33
C GLY A 53 15.64 18.14 -0.61
N GLY A 54 14.61 17.42 -0.15
CA GLY A 54 13.77 16.56 -0.98
C GLY A 54 12.73 17.34 -1.78
N SER A 55 12.49 16.92 -3.03
CA SER A 55 11.59 17.60 -3.97
C SER A 55 10.10 17.52 -3.63
N GLY A 56 9.71 16.65 -2.69
CA GLY A 56 8.35 16.46 -2.20
C GLY A 56 8.07 17.16 -0.87
N ARG A 57 9.07 17.78 -0.23
CA ARG A 57 8.88 18.51 1.03
C ARG A 57 7.90 19.67 0.84
N GLY A 58 6.90 19.76 1.74
CA GLY A 58 5.85 20.79 1.70
C GLY A 58 4.82 20.63 0.57
N LYS A 59 4.92 19.58 -0.27
CA LYS A 59 3.98 19.37 -1.37
C LYS A 59 2.74 18.58 -0.95
N HIS A 60 1.59 19.10 -1.33
CA HIS A 60 0.31 18.40 -1.26
C HIS A 60 -0.09 17.97 -2.67
N THR A 61 -0.10 16.68 -2.90
CA THR A 61 -0.34 16.04 -4.22
C THR A 61 -1.74 15.44 -4.33
N GLY A 62 -2.45 15.34 -3.21
CA GLY A 62 -3.71 14.61 -3.12
C GLY A 62 -3.58 13.10 -3.27
N ASN A 63 -2.39 12.48 -3.17
CA ASN A 63 -2.21 11.00 -3.21
C ASN A 63 -2.94 10.28 -4.38
N PRO A 64 -2.70 10.67 -5.65
CA PRO A 64 -3.47 10.19 -6.79
C PRO A 64 -3.35 8.68 -7.06
N ALA A 65 -2.20 8.05 -6.77
CA ALA A 65 -2.03 6.60 -6.92
C ALA A 65 -2.85 5.85 -5.87
N ALA A 66 -2.81 6.28 -4.62
CA ALA A 66 -3.64 5.73 -3.55
C ALA A 66 -5.14 5.84 -3.87
N HIS A 67 -5.63 7.00 -4.32
CA HIS A 67 -7.04 7.16 -4.68
C HIS A 67 -7.45 6.30 -5.87
N LYS A 68 -6.59 6.17 -6.89
CA LYS A 68 -6.87 5.28 -8.02
C LYS A 68 -7.01 3.84 -7.54
N GLY A 69 -6.09 3.36 -6.71
CA GLY A 69 -6.14 2.02 -6.13
C GLY A 69 -7.40 1.80 -5.28
N GLY A 70 -7.71 2.74 -4.40
CA GLY A 70 -8.90 2.70 -3.55
C GLY A 70 -10.21 2.67 -4.35
N ARG A 71 -10.33 3.46 -5.42
CA ARG A 71 -11.50 3.45 -6.30
C ARG A 71 -11.70 2.10 -6.98
N MET A 72 -10.62 1.52 -7.52
CA MET A 72 -10.67 0.22 -8.20
C MET A 72 -11.02 -0.90 -7.21
N GLY A 73 -10.36 -0.92 -6.04
CA GLY A 73 -10.63 -1.91 -5.00
C GLY A 73 -12.03 -1.79 -4.40
N GLY A 74 -12.54 -0.56 -4.23
CA GLY A 74 -13.90 -0.29 -3.78
C GLY A 74 -14.94 -0.78 -4.77
N LYS A 75 -14.75 -0.50 -6.07
CA LYS A 75 -15.62 -1.01 -7.14
C LYS A 75 -15.64 -2.54 -7.16
N ALA A 76 -14.47 -3.17 -7.20
CA ALA A 76 -14.37 -4.64 -7.17
C ALA A 76 -15.04 -5.24 -5.91
N SER A 77 -14.90 -4.57 -4.77
CA SER A 77 -15.54 -5.01 -3.52
C SER A 77 -17.07 -4.89 -3.55
N GLY A 78 -17.59 -3.87 -4.24
CA GLY A 78 -19.03 -3.61 -4.40
C GLY A 78 -19.70 -4.56 -5.39
N GLU A 79 -18.96 -5.03 -6.40
CA GLU A 79 -19.44 -5.99 -7.41
C GLU A 79 -19.50 -7.44 -6.89
N ARG A 80 -19.05 -7.72 -5.67
CA ARG A 80 -19.06 -9.07 -5.09
C ARG A 80 -20.48 -9.59 -4.87
N SER A 81 -20.65 -10.89 -5.14
CA SER A 81 -21.92 -11.59 -4.89
C SER A 81 -22.33 -11.51 -3.42
N ALA A 82 -23.63 -11.65 -3.15
CA ALA A 82 -24.12 -11.70 -1.77
C ALA A 82 -23.48 -12.85 -0.97
N ALA A 83 -23.28 -14.00 -1.62
CA ALA A 83 -22.65 -15.17 -1.01
C ALA A 83 -21.21 -14.89 -0.57
N ASP A 84 -20.38 -14.27 -1.43
CA ASP A 84 -18.98 -13.93 -1.11
C ASP A 84 -18.89 -12.90 0.02
N ARG A 85 -19.81 -11.93 0.03
CA ARG A 85 -19.92 -10.96 1.13
C ARG A 85 -20.28 -11.64 2.45
N SER A 86 -21.25 -12.57 2.43
CA SER A 86 -21.63 -13.36 3.62
C SER A 86 -20.50 -14.27 4.11
N ALA A 87 -19.79 -14.95 3.21
CA ALA A 87 -18.65 -15.80 3.57
C ALA A 87 -17.54 -14.99 4.27
N SER A 88 -17.23 -13.81 3.73
CA SER A 88 -16.25 -12.88 4.33
C SER A 88 -16.68 -12.43 5.74
N ALA A 89 -17.96 -12.08 5.92
CA ALA A 89 -18.50 -11.65 7.22
C ALA A 89 -18.48 -12.78 8.26
N ARG A 90 -18.84 -14.01 7.87
CA ARG A 90 -18.77 -15.20 8.74
C ARG A 90 -17.34 -15.49 9.17
N LYS A 91 -16.36 -15.41 8.25
CA LYS A 91 -14.93 -15.55 8.58
C LYS A 91 -14.49 -14.53 9.62
N ALA A 92 -14.87 -13.26 9.46
CA ALA A 92 -14.56 -12.21 10.42
C ALA A 92 -15.20 -12.45 11.81
N ALA A 93 -16.45 -12.94 11.86
CA ALA A 93 -17.11 -13.31 13.11
C ALA A 93 -16.40 -14.47 13.82
N ALA A 94 -15.99 -15.51 13.08
CA ALA A 94 -15.24 -16.63 13.64
C ALA A 94 -13.88 -16.20 14.23
N THR A 95 -13.16 -15.31 13.55
CA THR A 95 -11.90 -14.74 14.08
C THR A 95 -12.13 -13.97 15.37
N ARG A 96 -13.19 -13.13 15.45
CA ARG A 96 -13.51 -12.39 16.68
C ARG A 96 -13.78 -13.32 17.86
N LYS A 97 -14.61 -14.36 17.66
CA LYS A 97 -14.90 -15.36 18.69
C LYS A 97 -13.63 -16.06 19.20
N ARG A 98 -12.70 -16.40 18.30
CA ARG A 98 -11.42 -17.02 18.68
C ARG A 98 -10.55 -16.07 19.51
N ASN A 99 -10.48 -14.80 19.13
CA ASN A 99 -9.68 -13.82 19.84
C ASN A 99 -10.26 -13.51 21.22
N GLU A 100 -11.59 -13.45 21.37
CA GLU A 100 -12.27 -13.35 22.66
C GLU A 100 -11.89 -14.52 23.57
N SER A 101 -11.98 -15.77 23.08
CA SER A 101 -11.57 -16.93 23.89
C SER A 101 -10.08 -16.93 24.29
N HIS A 102 -9.22 -16.31 23.48
CA HIS A 102 -7.80 -16.16 23.80
C HIS A 102 -7.49 -15.01 24.78
N ALA A 103 -8.33 -13.98 24.83
CA ALA A 103 -8.16 -12.85 25.73
C ALA A 103 -8.64 -13.15 27.17
N HIS A 104 -9.42 -14.22 27.35
CA HIS A 104 -9.90 -14.69 28.65
C HIS A 104 -9.00 -15.76 29.31
N HIS A 105 -7.84 -16.04 28.71
CA HIS A 105 -6.81 -16.95 29.21
C HIS A 105 -5.54 -16.15 29.56
#